data_AF-A0A5A9F682-F1
#
_entry.id   AF-A0A5A9F682-F1
#
_cell.length_a   1.000
_cell.length_b   1.000
_cell.length_c   1.000
_cell.angle_alpha   90.00
_cell.angle_beta   90.00
_cell.angle_gamma   90.00
#
_symmetry.space_group_name_H-M   'P 1'
#
loop_
_entity.id
_entity.type
_entity.pdbx_description
1 polymer ?
#
loop_
_entity_poly.entity_id
_entity_poly.type
_entity_poly.pdbx_seq_one_letter_code
_entity_poly.pdbx_strand_id
1 'polypeptide(L)' 'MAAAGRWTRTGYEVVLARGKTIFRDLTARGAKPDAAQQVAANSRRWGRNSGKLLNAVLTIGWADQLGLPRLA' A
#
# COMPACT_ATOMS: atom_id res chain seq x y z
N MET A 1 14.40 -15.45 22.30
CA MET A 1 14.80 -15.93 20.96
C MET A 1 13.58 -16.51 20.27
N ALA A 2 12.99 -15.79 19.32
CA ALA A 2 11.92 -16.31 18.47
C ALA A 2 12.25 -15.94 17.02
N ALA A 3 12.21 -16.94 16.15
CA ALA A 3 12.79 -16.97 14.82
C ALA A 3 12.30 -15.83 13.91
N ALA A 4 13.25 -15.05 13.38
CA ALA A 4 13.02 -14.19 12.23
C ALA A 4 12.86 -15.06 10.97
N GLY A 5 11.62 -15.46 10.67
CA GLY A 5 11.31 -16.23 9.46
C GLY A 5 11.66 -15.45 8.20
N ARG A 6 12.55 -16.04 7.38
CA ARG A 6 12.85 -15.60 6.00
C ARG A 6 11.74 -16.08 5.06
N TRP A 7 11.33 -15.22 4.13
CA TRP A 7 10.26 -15.50 3.18
C TRP A 7 10.77 -15.41 1.73
N THR A 8 10.61 -16.48 0.95
CA THR A 8 10.98 -16.56 -0.47
C THR A 8 9.75 -16.82 -1.35
N ARG A 9 9.81 -16.29 -2.58
CA ARG A 9 9.01 -16.41 -3.83
C ARG A 9 7.47 -16.57 -3.82
N THR A 10 6.88 -16.98 -2.71
CA THR A 10 5.43 -16.95 -2.41
C THR A 10 5.14 -16.07 -1.17
N GLY A 11 6.18 -15.44 -0.62
CA GLY A 11 6.22 -15.00 0.77
C GLY A 11 6.25 -13.49 0.99
N TYR A 12 5.59 -13.11 2.07
CA TYR A 12 5.30 -11.77 2.57
C TYR A 12 6.53 -11.18 3.28
N GLU A 13 7.37 -10.44 2.55
CA GLU A 13 8.30 -9.47 3.17
C GLU A 13 8.04 -8.06 2.62
N VAL A 14 7.52 -7.19 3.48
CA VAL A 14 7.67 -5.74 3.33
C VAL A 14 8.45 -5.26 4.55
N VAL A 15 9.78 -5.38 4.52
CA VAL A 15 10.61 -4.89 5.64
C VAL A 15 11.16 -3.52 5.31
N LEU A 16 10.23 -2.57 5.30
CA LEU A 16 10.46 -1.18 5.66
C LEU A 16 9.28 -0.79 6.55
N ALA A 17 9.53 -0.10 7.67
CA ALA A 17 8.49 0.29 8.61
C ALA A 17 7.27 0.91 7.90
N ARG A 18 7.52 1.73 6.87
CA ARG A 18 6.50 2.40 6.04
C ARG A 18 5.61 1.43 5.26
N GLY A 19 6.17 0.38 4.68
CA GLY A 19 5.41 -0.55 3.88
C GLY A 19 4.48 -1.45 4.72
N LYS A 20 4.87 -1.78 5.96
CA LYS A 20 3.98 -2.46 6.92
C LYS A 20 2.77 -1.58 7.29
N THR A 21 2.99 -0.29 7.53
CA THR A 21 1.89 0.66 7.79
C THR A 21 0.96 0.77 6.58
N ILE A 22 1.52 0.92 5.37
CA ILE A 22 0.73 0.97 4.12
C ILE A 22 -0.15 -0.27 3.96
N PHE A 23 0.38 -1.47 4.17
CA PHE A 23 -0.41 -2.68 4.06
C PHE A 23 -1.59 -2.71 5.05
N ARG A 24 -1.33 -2.35 6.32
CA ARG A 24 -2.38 -2.33 7.36
C ARG A 24 -3.44 -1.28 7.06
N ASP A 25 -3.04 -0.07 6.69
CA ASP A 25 -3.95 1.04 6.42
C ASP A 25 -4.83 0.75 5.20
N LEU A 26 -4.25 0.21 4.13
CA LEU A 26 -5.02 -0.11 2.92
C LEU A 26 -5.98 -1.29 3.17
N THR A 27 -5.55 -2.31 3.91
CA THR A 27 -6.45 -3.43 4.27
C THR A 27 -7.59 -2.96 5.17
N ALA A 28 -7.33 -2.08 6.15
CA ALA A 28 -8.36 -1.50 7.00
C ALA A 28 -9.37 -0.65 6.22
N ARG A 29 -8.97 -0.10 5.07
CA ARG A 29 -9.83 0.64 4.13
C ARG A 29 -10.58 -0.28 3.15
N GLY A 30 -10.45 -1.60 3.27
CA GLY A 30 -11.13 -2.58 2.41
C GLY A 30 -10.39 -2.93 1.12
N ALA A 31 -9.12 -2.56 0.99
CA ALA A 31 -8.32 -2.98 -0.16
C ALA A 31 -8.13 -4.51 -0.17
N LYS A 32 -8.15 -5.10 -1.36
CA LYS A 32 -7.78 -6.51 -1.53
C LYS A 32 -6.34 -6.73 -1.02
N PRO A 33 -6.06 -7.78 -0.24
CA PRO A 33 -4.73 -8.05 0.32
C PRO A 33 -3.61 -8.02 -0.74
N ASP A 34 -3.85 -8.59 -1.92
CA ASP A 34 -2.88 -8.60 -3.02
C ASP A 34 -2.54 -7.19 -3.52
N ALA A 35 -3.56 -6.32 -3.64
CA ALA A 35 -3.36 -4.93 -4.03
C ALA A 35 -2.60 -4.17 -2.95
N ALA A 36 -2.98 -4.35 -1.68
CA ALA A 36 -2.30 -3.73 -0.54
C ALA A 36 -0.83 -4.17 -0.45
N GLN A 37 -0.53 -5.44 -0.72
CA GLN A 37 0.83 -5.98 -0.73
C GLN A 37 1.67 -5.37 -1.85
N GLN A 38 1.13 -5.30 -3.07
CA GLN A 38 1.84 -4.70 -4.20
C GLN A 38 2.14 -3.21 -3.96
N VAL A 39 1.20 -2.48 -3.38
CA VAL A 39 1.39 -1.07 -3.03
C VAL A 39 2.45 -0.91 -1.92
N ALA A 40 2.40 -1.77 -0.89
CA ALA A 40 3.38 -1.78 0.20
C ALA A 40 4.80 -2.12 -0.27
N ALA A 41 4.94 -3.06 -1.20
CA ALA A 41 6.22 -3.45 -1.82
C ALA A 41 6.86 -2.30 -2.64
N ASN A 42 6.05 -1.39 -3.19
CA ASN A 42 6.51 -0.22 -3.92
C ASN A 42 6.71 1.04 -3.02
N SER A 43 6.68 0.89 -1.69
CA SER A 43 6.77 2.01 -0.72
C SER A 43 8.01 2.91 -0.85
N ARG A 44 9.11 2.42 -1.44
CA ARG A 44 10.32 3.23 -1.72
C ARG A 44 10.27 4.04 -3.00
N ARG A 45 9.30 3.78 -3.88
CA ARG A 45 9.22 4.37 -5.22
C ARG A 45 7.83 4.94 -5.44
N TRP A 46 7.54 6.04 -4.76
CA TRP A 46 6.20 6.65 -4.75
C TRP A 46 5.68 6.97 -6.16
N GLY A 47 6.49 7.60 -7.01
CA GLY A 47 6.07 7.90 -8.40
C GLY A 47 5.68 6.67 -9.22
N ARG A 48 6.41 5.54 -9.06
CA ARG A 48 6.06 4.27 -9.70
C ARG A 48 4.80 3.65 -9.08
N ASN A 49 4.56 3.87 -7.80
CA ASN A 49 3.40 3.34 -7.09
C ASN A 49 2.12 4.03 -7.55
N SER A 50 2.15 5.36 -7.67
CA SER A 50 1.04 6.18 -8.18
C SER A 50 0.66 5.80 -9.61
N GLY A 51 1.62 5.46 -10.48
CA GLY A 51 1.33 4.95 -11.83
C GLY A 51 0.81 3.49 -11.88
N LYS A 52 0.52 2.86 -10.73
CA LYS A 52 0.10 1.46 -10.62
C LYS A 52 -1.17 1.33 -9.77
N LEU A 53 -1.20 0.35 -8.86
CA LEU A 53 -2.37 -0.05 -8.08
C LEU A 53 -2.74 0.91 -6.96
N LEU A 54 -1.88 1.87 -6.62
CA LEU A 54 -2.19 2.82 -5.56
C LEU A 54 -3.46 3.62 -5.89
N ASN A 55 -3.64 4.07 -7.13
CA ASN A 55 -4.82 4.83 -7.55
C ASN A 55 -6.10 4.00 -7.63
N ALA A 56 -5.99 2.66 -7.68
CA ALA A 56 -7.14 1.76 -7.58
C ALA A 56 -7.66 1.64 -6.13
N VAL A 57 -6.82 1.98 -5.14
CA VAL A 57 -7.18 1.96 -3.72
C VAL A 57 -7.47 3.37 -3.19
N LEU A 58 -6.63 4.34 -3.55
CA LEU A 58 -6.78 5.75 -3.20
C LEU A 58 -7.39 6.50 -4.40
N THR A 59 -8.71 6.36 -4.54
CA THR A 59 -9.46 6.96 -5.64
C THR A 59 -9.66 8.46 -5.45
N ILE A 60 -10.19 9.15 -6.47
CA ILE A 60 -10.61 10.55 -6.33
C ILE A 60 -11.67 10.70 -5.22
N GLY A 61 -12.56 9.73 -5.06
CA GLY A 61 -13.55 9.74 -3.97
C GLY A 61 -12.91 9.69 -2.58
N TRP A 62 -11.76 9.02 -2.42
CA TRP A 62 -10.98 9.11 -1.19
C TRP A 62 -10.42 10.53 -0.96
N ALA A 63 -9.93 11.19 -2.02
CA ALA A 63 -9.47 12.57 -1.92
C ALA A 63 -10.62 13.54 -1.59
N ASP A 64 -11.81 13.31 -2.16
CA ASP A 64 -13.03 14.05 -1.84
C ASP A 64 -13.41 13.90 -0.36
N GLN A 65 -13.31 12.69 0.21
CA GLN A 65 -13.55 12.42 1.64
C GLN A 65 -12.56 13.16 2.56
N LEU A 66 -11.36 13.49 2.07
CA LEU A 66 -10.40 14.31 2.79
C LEU A 66 -10.66 15.82 2.66
N GLY A 67 -11.63 16.23 1.86
CA GLY A 67 -11.92 17.64 1.60
C GLY A 67 -10.86 18.33 0.73
N LEU A 68 -10.10 17.56 -0.06
CA LEU A 68 -9.11 18.15 -0.96
C LEU A 68 -9.79 18.90 -2.12
N PRO A 69 -9.32 20.11 -2.48
CA PRO A 69 -9.88 20.84 -3.60
C PRO A 69 -9.60 20.10 -4.91
N ARG A 70 -10.62 19.95 -5.74
CA ARG A 70 -10.47 19.42 -7.10
C ARG A 70 -9.86 20.50 -7.98
N LEU A 71 -8.87 20.11 -8.77
CA LEU A 71 -8.32 20.98 -9.82
C LEU A 71 -9.25 20.88 -11.04
N ALA A 72 -9.67 22.04 -11.56
CA ALA A 72 -10.49 22.17 -12.77
C ALA A 72 -9.63 22.15 -14.03
#